data_AF-A0AAD8FU32-F1
#
_entry.id   AF-A0AAD8FU32-F1
#
_cell.length_a   1.000
_cell.length_b   1.000
_cell.length_c   1.000
_cell.angle_alpha   90.00
_cell.angle_beta   90.00
_cell.angle_gamma   90.00
#
_symmetry.space_group_name_H-M   'P 1'
#
loop_
_entity.id
_entity.type
_entity.pdbx_description
1 polymer ?
#
loop_
_entity_poly.entity_id
_entity_poly.type
_entity_poly.pdbx_seq_one_letter_code
_entity_poly.pdbx_strand_id
1 'polypeptide(L)'
;MNRMRARIWGLSVSTNESDPRTRLPSGLSVTASCGHSIDSLWLKWLVIKQLGLGVQDFSCQQCSQTWSWQEVKRLAVFTEQEGKSCEEMISRLNSPDPLHTHRKCPGCSLLLPRPGSGSRSVPCKACSIAKRKVFQFCWDCQQEWRAPSSQEDNDCGNKDCATQACLLSCPAIKLPGSQLDGCPCFRACPQCHALISHTLRGCSQVKCPQCAHAFCYRCLRGIKEGCLLPQLQPLGGSVGNPDIGILMMGYWGYNRCIIAARQGVTEANQVHM
;
A
#
# COMPACT_ATOMS: atom_id res chain seq x y z
N MET A 1 -25.63 26.42 11.99
CA MET A 1 -25.32 24.99 11.74
C MET A 1 -23.83 24.86 11.46
N ASN A 2 -23.08 24.32 12.42
CA ASN A 2 -21.62 24.26 12.40
C ASN A 2 -21.12 23.41 11.21
N ARG A 3 -20.45 24.04 10.24
CA ARG A 3 -19.66 23.34 9.22
C ARG A 3 -18.41 22.76 9.91
N MET A 4 -18.45 21.50 10.30
CA MET A 4 -17.26 20.79 10.79
C MET A 4 -16.30 20.59 9.61
N ARG A 5 -15.21 21.37 9.59
CA ARG A 5 -14.05 21.10 8.71
C ARG A 5 -13.40 19.80 9.20
N ALA A 6 -13.35 18.77 8.37
CA ALA A 6 -12.58 17.60 8.76
C ALA A 6 -11.09 17.91 8.74
N ARG A 7 -10.39 17.36 9.72
CA ARG A 7 -8.93 17.45 9.79
C ARG A 7 -8.38 16.09 9.42
N ILE A 8 -7.87 15.95 8.19
CA ILE A 8 -7.00 14.82 7.87
C ILE A 8 -5.62 15.27 8.35
N TRP A 9 -5.02 14.56 9.31
CA TRP A 9 -3.66 14.85 9.79
C TRP A 9 -3.45 16.21 10.46
N GLY A 10 -4.50 16.83 11.01
CA GLY A 10 -4.41 18.19 11.56
C GLY A 10 -4.52 19.30 10.50
N LEU A 11 -4.48 18.95 9.21
CA LEU A 11 -4.72 19.85 8.10
C LEU A 11 -6.22 19.95 7.85
N SER A 12 -6.76 21.17 7.80
CA SER A 12 -8.15 21.40 7.46
C SER A 12 -8.41 21.05 5.99
N VAL A 13 -9.11 19.95 5.75
CA VAL A 13 -9.60 19.55 4.44
C VAL A 13 -11.12 19.76 4.45
N SER A 14 -11.64 20.56 3.52
CA SER A 14 -13.09 20.71 3.38
C SER A 14 -13.68 19.37 2.92
N THR A 15 -14.46 18.72 3.76
CA THR A 15 -14.98 17.35 3.56
C THR A 15 -16.18 17.22 2.65
N ASN A 16 -16.27 18.01 1.60
CA ASN A 16 -17.18 17.63 0.52
C ASN A 16 -16.50 16.55 -0.32
N GLU A 17 -17.01 15.33 -0.20
CA GLU A 17 -16.67 14.13 -0.96
C GLU A 17 -17.16 14.23 -2.41
N SER A 18 -16.84 15.35 -3.05
CA SER A 18 -17.18 15.68 -4.43
C SER A 18 -16.00 16.43 -5.03
N ASP A 19 -15.58 16.02 -6.24
CA ASP A 19 -14.63 16.74 -7.09
C ASP A 19 -14.90 18.26 -7.00
N PRO A 20 -13.92 19.11 -6.60
CA PRO A 20 -14.10 20.55 -6.43
C PRO A 20 -14.62 21.28 -7.68
N ARG A 21 -14.73 20.62 -8.85
CA ARG A 21 -15.34 21.15 -10.06
C ARG A 21 -16.82 21.54 -9.90
N THR A 22 -17.55 21.03 -8.90
CA THR A 22 -18.96 21.39 -8.68
C THR A 22 -19.15 22.65 -7.81
N ARG A 23 -18.97 23.82 -8.45
CA ARG A 23 -19.44 25.20 -8.15
C ARG A 23 -18.74 26.07 -7.07
N LEU A 24 -17.98 27.06 -7.62
CA LEU A 24 -17.68 28.45 -7.19
C LEU A 24 -16.64 28.72 -6.06
N PRO A 25 -15.94 29.88 -6.01
CA PRO A 25 -15.59 30.89 -7.02
C PRO A 25 -14.06 30.99 -7.28
N SER A 26 -13.66 31.59 -8.41
CA SER A 26 -12.31 32.10 -8.75
C SER A 26 -11.16 31.69 -7.81
N GLY A 27 -10.67 30.46 -7.94
CA GLY A 27 -9.49 30.02 -7.22
C GLY A 27 -8.23 30.70 -7.74
N LEU A 28 -7.24 30.89 -6.87
CA LEU A 28 -5.96 31.50 -7.22
C LEU A 28 -5.24 30.59 -8.23
N SER A 29 -5.30 30.99 -9.49
CA SER A 29 -4.64 30.30 -10.61
C SER A 29 -3.17 30.70 -10.65
N VAL A 30 -2.28 29.71 -10.58
CA VAL A 30 -0.83 29.90 -10.60
C VAL A 30 -0.24 29.18 -11.81
N THR A 31 0.72 29.81 -12.48
CA THR A 31 1.41 29.23 -13.63
C THR A 31 2.61 28.40 -13.19
N ALA A 32 2.66 27.16 -13.67
CA ALA A 32 3.78 26.23 -13.49
C ALA A 32 4.94 26.52 -14.44
N SER A 33 6.12 25.93 -14.16
CA SER A 33 7.29 26.01 -15.05
C SER A 33 7.00 25.51 -16.47
N CYS A 34 6.08 24.56 -16.60
CA CYS A 34 5.58 24.03 -17.87
C CYS A 34 4.65 24.99 -18.65
N GLY A 35 4.37 26.20 -18.15
CA GLY A 35 3.49 27.18 -18.79
C GLY A 35 1.99 26.96 -18.55
N HIS A 36 1.57 25.83 -17.99
CA HIS A 36 0.16 25.56 -17.69
C HIS A 36 -0.29 26.23 -16.38
N SER A 37 -1.51 26.76 -16.39
CA SER A 37 -2.18 27.35 -15.23
C SER A 37 -2.94 26.29 -14.43
N ILE A 38 -2.82 26.36 -13.11
CA ILE A 38 -3.39 25.39 -12.19
C ILE A 38 -4.08 26.13 -11.04
N ASP A 39 -5.23 25.62 -10.63
CA ASP A 39 -5.87 26.06 -9.38
C ASP A 39 -5.05 25.60 -8.17
N SER A 40 -4.51 26.57 -7.41
CA SER A 40 -3.67 26.31 -6.25
C SER A 40 -4.36 25.50 -5.16
N LEU A 41 -5.67 25.70 -4.94
CA LEU A 41 -6.45 24.99 -3.92
C LEU A 41 -6.64 23.51 -4.30
N TRP A 42 -6.95 23.25 -5.56
CA TRP A 42 -7.05 21.91 -6.10
C TRP A 42 -5.70 21.18 -6.03
N LEU A 43 -4.60 21.85 -6.43
CA LEU A 43 -3.27 21.26 -6.33
C LEU A 43 -2.90 20.94 -4.89
N LYS A 44 -3.19 21.85 -3.95
CA LYS A 44 -3.01 21.64 -2.51
C LYS A 44 -3.72 20.38 -2.04
N TRP A 45 -5.00 20.23 -2.39
CA TRP A 45 -5.78 19.03 -2.05
C TRP A 45 -5.17 17.76 -2.67
N LEU A 46 -4.78 17.82 -3.95
CA LEU A 46 -4.21 16.68 -4.66
C LEU A 46 -2.92 16.20 -3.97
N VAL A 47 -2.02 17.12 -3.64
CA VAL A 47 -0.74 16.82 -2.99
C VAL A 47 -0.96 16.16 -1.64
N ILE A 48 -1.84 16.72 -0.80
CA ILE A 48 -2.18 16.15 0.51
C ILE A 48 -2.75 14.73 0.35
N LYS A 49 -3.63 14.54 -0.63
CA LYS A 49 -4.23 13.23 -0.92
C LYS A 49 -3.18 12.22 -1.39
N GLN A 50 -2.30 12.59 -2.32
CA GLN A 50 -1.25 11.72 -2.83
C GLN A 50 -0.27 11.30 -1.74
N LEU A 51 0.23 12.25 -0.96
CA LEU A 51 1.10 11.97 0.18
C LEU A 51 0.42 11.05 1.20
N GLY A 52 -0.86 11.29 1.48
CA GLY A 52 -1.67 10.42 2.33
C GLY A 52 -1.78 8.98 1.82
N LEU A 53 -1.74 8.76 0.51
CA LEU A 53 -1.75 7.43 -0.12
C LEU A 53 -0.36 6.81 -0.28
N GLY A 54 0.69 7.57 0.08
CA GLY A 54 2.09 7.18 -0.07
C GLY A 54 2.64 7.38 -1.48
N VAL A 55 2.01 8.24 -2.26
CA VAL A 55 2.42 8.55 -3.63
C VAL A 55 3.13 9.91 -3.62
N GLN A 56 4.30 9.96 -4.25
CA GLN A 56 5.11 11.17 -4.41
C GLN A 56 5.26 11.51 -5.91
N ASP A 57 4.13 11.46 -6.64
CA ASP A 57 4.08 11.81 -8.05
C ASP A 57 3.51 13.23 -8.20
N PHE A 58 4.40 14.19 -8.23
CA PHE A 58 4.05 15.57 -8.47
C PHE A 58 4.31 15.91 -9.93
N SER A 59 3.26 15.88 -10.74
CA SER A 59 3.36 16.13 -12.17
C SER A 59 2.22 16.99 -12.71
N CYS A 60 2.51 17.71 -13.78
CA CYS A 60 1.51 18.46 -14.52
C CYS A 60 0.46 17.52 -15.10
N GLN A 61 -0.82 17.82 -14.88
CA GLN A 61 -1.91 16.97 -15.38
C GLN A 61 -2.17 17.13 -16.88
N GLN A 62 -1.54 18.11 -17.52
CA GLN A 62 -1.71 18.39 -18.95
C GLN A 62 -0.56 17.83 -19.78
N CYS A 63 0.69 17.98 -19.30
CA CYS A 63 1.89 17.58 -20.03
C CYS A 63 2.76 16.56 -19.30
N SER A 64 2.35 16.10 -18.11
CA SER A 64 3.07 15.13 -17.29
C SER A 64 4.49 15.54 -16.85
N GLN A 65 4.87 16.82 -17.02
CA GLN A 65 6.14 17.32 -16.50
C GLN A 65 6.19 17.17 -14.98
N THR A 66 7.20 16.47 -14.47
CA THR A 66 7.46 16.30 -13.04
C THR A 66 7.91 17.61 -12.39
N TRP A 67 7.44 17.88 -11.16
CA TRP A 67 7.77 19.05 -10.37
C TRP A 67 8.59 18.68 -9.14
N SER A 68 9.50 19.57 -8.76
CA SER A 68 10.18 19.48 -7.46
C SER A 68 9.23 19.84 -6.32
N TRP A 69 9.53 19.39 -5.11
CA TRP A 69 8.75 19.78 -3.92
C TRP A 69 8.73 21.30 -3.71
N GLN A 70 9.81 22.01 -4.06
CA GLN A 70 9.87 23.48 -3.99
C GLN A 70 8.86 24.13 -4.94
N GLU A 71 8.75 23.61 -6.16
CA GLU A 71 7.77 24.09 -7.14
C GLU A 71 6.34 23.80 -6.67
N VAL A 72 6.07 22.59 -6.15
CA VAL A 72 4.77 22.22 -5.59
C VAL A 72 4.37 23.15 -4.45
N LYS A 73 5.30 23.46 -3.53
CA LYS A 73 5.03 24.42 -2.43
C LYS A 73 4.62 25.79 -2.93
N ARG A 74 5.31 26.29 -3.97
CA ARG A 74 5.00 27.57 -4.60
C ARG A 74 3.63 27.54 -5.29
N LEU A 75 3.33 26.49 -6.04
CA LEU A 75 2.09 26.38 -6.82
C LEU A 75 0.85 26.16 -5.96
N ALA A 76 0.96 25.31 -4.92
CA ALA A 76 -0.15 25.00 -4.02
C ALA A 76 -0.39 26.10 -2.97
N VAL A 77 0.52 27.08 -2.85
CA VAL A 77 0.47 28.16 -1.86
C VAL A 77 0.22 27.60 -0.45
N PHE A 78 1.07 26.63 -0.07
CA PHE A 78 1.04 26.06 1.28
C PHE A 78 1.44 27.13 2.30
N THR A 79 0.74 27.18 3.43
CA THR A 79 1.25 27.88 4.61
C THR A 79 2.49 27.16 5.14
N GLU A 80 3.31 27.83 5.95
CA GLU A 80 4.49 27.19 6.56
C GLU A 80 4.13 25.91 7.33
N GLN A 81 3.00 25.92 8.05
CA GLN A 81 2.55 24.75 8.80
C GLN A 81 2.14 23.60 7.88
N GLU A 82 1.38 23.87 6.82
CA GLU A 82 0.97 22.84 5.85
C GLU A 82 2.20 22.27 5.11
N GLY A 83 3.14 23.14 4.73
CA GLY A 83 4.39 22.75 4.09
C GLY A 83 5.22 21.83 4.98
N LYS A 84 5.40 22.18 6.26
CA LYS A 84 6.10 21.34 7.25
C LYS A 84 5.43 19.98 7.41
N SER A 85 4.11 19.92 7.53
CA SER A 85 3.39 18.63 7.62
C SER A 85 3.60 17.75 6.38
N CYS A 86 3.63 18.34 5.18
CA CYS A 86 3.90 17.59 3.96
C CYS A 86 5.37 17.12 3.88
N GLU A 87 6.32 17.96 4.31
CA GLU A 87 7.75 17.60 4.39
C GLU A 87 8.01 16.46 5.36
N GLU A 88 7.34 16.46 6.52
CA GLU A 88 7.39 15.32 7.44
C GLU A 88 6.86 14.05 6.78
N MET A 89 5.76 14.11 6.02
CA MET A 89 5.25 12.95 5.28
C MET A 89 6.24 12.47 4.23
N ILE A 90 6.80 13.38 3.42
CA ILE A 90 7.83 13.04 2.41
C ILE A 90 9.03 12.36 3.07
N SER A 91 9.54 12.94 4.16
CA SER A 91 10.66 12.37 4.93
C SER A 91 10.34 10.96 5.43
N ARG A 92 9.13 10.75 5.96
CA ARG A 92 8.65 9.44 6.41
C ARG A 92 8.53 8.42 5.27
N LEU A 93 8.03 8.83 4.11
CA LEU A 93 7.91 7.98 2.93
C LEU A 93 9.27 7.58 2.37
N ASN A 94 10.28 8.43 2.54
CA ASN A 94 11.65 8.17 2.12
C ASN A 94 12.49 7.43 3.18
N SER A 95 11.89 7.05 4.32
CA SER A 95 12.55 6.25 5.35
C SER A 95 12.97 4.88 4.79
N PRO A 96 14.13 4.33 5.19
CA PRO A 96 14.56 3.00 4.75
C PRO A 96 13.61 1.87 5.19
N ASP A 97 12.79 2.09 6.21
CA ASP A 97 11.73 1.17 6.63
C ASP A 97 10.38 1.89 6.84
N PRO A 98 9.66 2.19 5.75
CA PRO A 98 8.33 2.83 5.81
C PRO A 98 7.32 1.94 6.54
N LEU A 99 7.53 0.61 6.53
CA LEU A 99 6.67 -0.36 7.17
C LEU A 99 6.87 -0.39 8.69
N HIS A 100 8.01 0.00 9.24
CA HIS A 100 8.11 0.08 10.70
C HIS A 100 7.41 1.33 11.28
N THR A 101 7.25 2.36 10.46
CA THR A 101 6.79 3.68 10.90
C THR A 101 5.34 3.98 10.53
N HIS A 102 4.81 3.40 9.43
CA HIS A 102 3.47 3.67 8.91
C HIS A 102 2.74 2.41 8.40
N ARG A 103 1.40 2.46 8.41
CA ARG A 103 0.50 1.42 7.88
C ARG A 103 -0.65 2.05 7.11
N LYS A 104 -1.08 1.41 6.01
CA LYS A 104 -2.26 1.89 5.27
C LYS A 104 -3.52 1.48 6.03
N CYS A 105 -4.44 2.42 6.19
CA CYS A 105 -5.78 2.13 6.68
C CYS A 105 -6.49 1.16 5.72
N PRO A 106 -7.05 0.03 6.17
CA PRO A 106 -7.76 -0.89 5.28
C PRO A 106 -9.05 -0.29 4.70
N GLY A 107 -9.61 0.75 5.33
CA GLY A 107 -10.83 1.40 4.85
C GLY A 107 -10.61 2.48 3.78
N CYS A 108 -9.56 3.28 3.91
CA CYS A 108 -9.33 4.44 3.03
C CYS A 108 -7.93 4.52 2.42
N SER A 109 -7.08 3.51 2.65
CA SER A 109 -5.68 3.43 2.20
C SER A 109 -4.74 4.53 2.71
N LEU A 110 -5.21 5.40 3.61
CA LEU A 110 -4.43 6.48 4.21
C LEU A 110 -3.29 5.92 5.08
N LEU A 111 -2.06 6.39 4.89
CA LEU A 111 -0.87 5.95 5.63
C LEU A 111 -0.82 6.52 7.04
N LEU A 112 -1.22 5.77 8.06
CA LEU A 112 -1.25 6.16 9.46
C LEU A 112 0.05 5.80 10.21
N PRO A 113 0.60 6.67 11.08
CA PRO A 113 1.81 6.39 11.84
C PRO A 113 1.55 5.33 12.90
N ARG A 114 2.65 4.75 13.40
CA ARG A 114 2.59 3.84 14.53
C ARG A 114 1.93 4.52 15.74
N PRO A 115 0.94 3.87 16.38
CA PRO A 115 0.42 4.34 17.65
C PRO A 115 1.51 4.31 18.72
N GLY A 116 1.29 4.98 19.85
CA GLY A 116 2.25 4.98 20.98
C GLY A 116 2.66 3.56 21.40
N SER A 117 3.87 3.44 21.95
CA SER A 117 4.43 2.16 22.39
C SER A 117 3.47 1.44 23.34
N GLY A 118 2.87 0.34 22.89
CA GLY A 118 2.00 -0.50 23.72
C GLY A 118 0.61 -0.75 23.14
N SER A 119 0.15 0.05 22.17
CA SER A 119 -1.14 -0.22 21.50
C SER A 119 -0.92 -0.78 20.10
N ARG A 120 -1.69 -1.83 19.75
CA ARG A 120 -1.81 -2.31 18.37
C ARG A 120 -2.99 -1.68 17.63
N SER A 121 -3.84 -0.90 18.30
CA SER A 121 -5.01 -0.28 17.70
C SER A 121 -4.66 1.08 17.11
N VAL A 122 -4.94 1.24 15.82
CA VAL A 122 -4.71 2.49 15.10
C VAL A 122 -6.03 3.14 14.72
N PRO A 123 -6.38 4.31 15.29
CA PRO A 123 -7.58 5.02 14.91
C PRO A 123 -7.43 5.72 13.55
N CYS A 124 -8.40 5.55 12.66
CA CYS A 124 -8.49 6.33 11.43
C CYS A 124 -9.59 7.38 11.54
N LYS A 125 -9.23 8.64 11.80
CA LYS A 125 -10.19 9.75 11.91
C LYS A 125 -11.05 9.91 10.65
N ALA A 126 -10.45 9.75 9.47
CA ALA A 126 -11.17 9.87 8.20
C ALA A 126 -12.28 8.82 8.08
N CYS A 127 -11.96 7.54 8.32
CA CYS A 127 -12.97 6.47 8.32
C CYS A 127 -13.96 6.63 9.47
N SER A 128 -13.55 7.12 10.64
CA SER A 128 -14.47 7.32 11.75
C SER A 128 -15.55 8.35 11.44
N ILE A 129 -15.15 9.44 10.77
CA ILE A 129 -16.09 10.48 10.30
C ILE A 129 -17.01 9.91 9.22
N ALA A 130 -16.44 9.29 8.19
CA ALA A 130 -17.19 8.76 7.05
C ALA A 130 -18.22 7.70 7.48
N LYS A 131 -17.82 6.79 8.38
CA LYS A 131 -18.68 5.71 8.88
C LYS A 131 -19.53 6.12 10.09
N ARG A 132 -19.38 7.35 10.60
CA ARG A 132 -20.03 7.84 11.84
C ARG A 132 -19.89 6.91 13.05
N LYS A 133 -18.78 6.17 13.14
CA LYS A 133 -18.45 5.24 14.23
C LYS A 133 -16.96 5.31 14.53
N VAL A 134 -16.52 4.89 15.71
CA VAL A 134 -15.08 4.74 15.96
C VAL A 134 -14.55 3.65 15.04
N PHE A 135 -13.68 4.03 14.10
CA PHE A 135 -12.99 3.11 13.22
C PHE A 135 -11.52 3.00 13.66
N GLN A 136 -11.12 1.76 13.92
CA GLN A 136 -9.77 1.39 14.26
C GLN A 136 -9.36 0.15 13.45
N PHE A 137 -8.07 -0.04 13.27
CA PHE A 137 -7.52 -1.26 12.68
C PHE A 137 -6.28 -1.72 13.44
N CYS A 138 -5.95 -3.00 13.32
CA CYS A 138 -4.77 -3.59 13.94
C CYS A 138 -3.50 -3.21 13.18
N TRP A 139 -2.49 -2.72 13.88
CA TRP A 139 -1.18 -2.37 13.33
C TRP A 139 -0.49 -3.56 12.66
N ASP A 140 -0.61 -4.74 13.26
CA ASP A 140 0.10 -5.95 12.87
C ASP A 140 -0.58 -6.61 11.66
N CYS A 141 -1.87 -6.95 11.79
CA CYS A 141 -2.60 -7.66 10.73
C CYS A 141 -3.29 -6.75 9.71
N GLN A 142 -3.31 -5.43 9.93
CA GLN A 142 -3.92 -4.42 9.05
C GLN A 142 -5.42 -4.62 8.76
N GLN A 143 -6.16 -5.31 9.64
CA GLN A 143 -7.61 -5.49 9.53
C GLN A 143 -8.38 -4.60 10.51
N GLU A 144 -9.66 -4.33 10.22
CA GLU A 144 -10.56 -3.60 11.13
C GLU A 144 -10.52 -4.24 12.53
N TRP A 145 -10.43 -3.38 13.54
CA TRP A 145 -10.36 -3.77 14.93
C TRP A 145 -11.74 -4.23 15.39
N ARG A 146 -11.86 -5.47 15.89
CA ARG A 146 -13.18 -6.05 16.21
C ARG A 146 -13.67 -5.71 17.63
N ALA A 147 -12.77 -5.37 18.57
CA ALA A 147 -13.04 -5.04 19.99
C ALA A 147 -13.74 -6.18 20.79
N PRO A 148 -13.54 -6.30 22.13
CA PRO A 148 -13.19 -7.59 22.71
C PRO A 148 -14.36 -8.34 23.36
N SER A 149 -14.32 -9.67 23.30
CA SER A 149 -14.94 -10.52 24.32
C SER A 149 -14.02 -10.78 25.52
N SER A 150 -12.77 -10.32 25.54
CA SER A 150 -11.80 -10.52 26.63
C SER A 150 -10.99 -9.24 26.92
N GLN A 151 -10.81 -8.91 28.20
CA GLN A 151 -10.16 -7.69 28.74
C GLN A 151 -8.65 -7.53 28.42
N GLU A 152 -8.14 -8.13 27.35
CA GLU A 152 -6.74 -7.94 26.95
C GLU A 152 -6.67 -6.78 25.95
N ASP A 153 -6.18 -5.63 26.41
CA ASP A 153 -6.06 -4.36 25.66
C ASP A 153 -5.24 -4.42 24.35
N ASN A 154 -4.70 -5.59 24.00
CA ASN A 154 -3.78 -5.80 22.87
C ASN A 154 -4.16 -6.95 21.93
N ASP A 155 -5.34 -7.55 22.10
CA ASP A 155 -5.92 -8.47 21.10
C ASP A 155 -6.93 -7.72 20.22
N CYS A 156 -6.73 -7.80 18.91
CA CYS A 156 -7.62 -7.19 17.93
C CYS A 156 -8.88 -8.03 17.63
N GLY A 157 -8.97 -9.27 18.14
CA GLY A 157 -10.09 -10.19 17.95
C GLY A 157 -10.15 -10.86 16.57
N ASN A 158 -9.11 -10.70 15.74
CA ASN A 158 -9.03 -11.35 14.42
C ASN A 158 -8.36 -12.73 14.57
N LYS A 159 -9.07 -13.80 14.20
CA LYS A 159 -8.62 -15.21 14.35
C LYS A 159 -7.23 -15.47 13.75
N ASP A 160 -6.94 -14.88 12.59
CA ASP A 160 -5.69 -15.08 11.87
C ASP A 160 -4.69 -13.92 12.05
N CYS A 161 -4.83 -13.12 13.12
CA CYS A 161 -3.99 -11.93 13.34
C CYS A 161 -2.49 -12.24 13.25
N ALA A 162 -2.03 -13.26 13.99
CA ALA A 162 -0.62 -13.63 14.03
C ALA A 162 -0.10 -14.11 12.66
N THR A 163 -0.87 -14.95 11.98
CA THR A 163 -0.55 -15.44 10.63
C THR A 163 -0.46 -14.29 9.64
N GLN A 164 -1.46 -13.42 9.60
CA GLN A 164 -1.50 -12.26 8.71
C GLN A 164 -0.35 -11.28 9.00
N ALA A 165 -0.08 -11.00 10.28
CA ALA A 165 1.02 -10.15 10.71
C ALA A 165 2.38 -10.71 10.27
N CYS A 166 2.58 -12.03 10.37
CA CYS A 166 3.77 -12.70 9.89
C CYS A 166 3.93 -12.54 8.37
N LEU A 167 2.85 -12.71 7.60
CA LEU A 167 2.89 -12.55 6.13
C LEU A 167 3.19 -11.10 5.70
N LEU A 168 2.62 -10.11 6.39
CA LEU A 168 2.83 -8.69 6.10
C LEU A 168 4.24 -8.21 6.44
N SER A 169 4.84 -8.76 7.49
CA SER A 169 6.23 -8.47 7.89
C SER A 169 7.26 -9.39 7.25
N CYS A 170 6.82 -10.35 6.42
CA CYS A 170 7.68 -11.39 5.88
C CYS A 170 8.73 -10.83 4.90
N PRO A 171 10.03 -11.02 5.18
CA PRO A 171 11.11 -10.65 4.26
C PRO A 171 10.99 -11.36 2.91
N ALA A 172 11.55 -10.75 1.87
CA ALA A 172 11.73 -11.42 0.58
C ALA A 172 12.97 -12.33 0.60
N ILE A 173 12.85 -13.49 -0.03
CA ILE A 173 13.94 -14.39 -0.39
C ILE A 173 14.86 -13.64 -1.36
N LYS A 174 16.16 -13.65 -1.06
CA LYS A 174 17.22 -13.04 -1.87
C LYS A 174 18.05 -14.15 -2.50
N LEU A 175 17.63 -14.64 -3.66
CA LEU A 175 18.31 -15.69 -4.41
C LEU A 175 18.32 -15.34 -5.90
N PRO A 176 19.21 -14.43 -6.34
CA PRO A 176 19.25 -13.97 -7.73
C PRO A 176 19.30 -15.14 -8.73
N GLY A 177 18.48 -15.08 -9.77
CA GLY A 177 18.37 -16.13 -10.79
C GLY A 177 17.51 -17.33 -10.40
N SER A 178 17.02 -17.42 -9.17
CA SER A 178 16.05 -18.43 -8.74
C SER A 178 14.62 -18.04 -9.12
N GLN A 179 13.78 -19.04 -9.40
CA GLN A 179 12.32 -18.85 -9.55
C GLN A 179 11.62 -18.30 -8.29
N LEU A 180 12.33 -18.25 -7.16
CA LEU A 180 11.82 -17.78 -5.88
C LEU A 180 12.41 -16.44 -5.45
N ASP A 181 13.29 -15.84 -6.26
CA ASP A 181 13.82 -14.52 -5.95
C ASP A 181 12.68 -13.50 -5.80
N GLY A 182 12.74 -12.71 -4.74
CA GLY A 182 11.70 -11.75 -4.38
C GLY A 182 10.47 -12.33 -3.67
N CYS A 183 10.27 -13.65 -3.65
CA CYS A 183 9.14 -14.28 -2.94
C CYS A 183 9.26 -14.12 -1.42
N PRO A 184 8.18 -14.00 -0.66
CA PRO A 184 8.22 -14.02 0.80
C PRO A 184 8.78 -15.33 1.35
N CYS A 185 9.58 -15.27 2.42
CA CYS A 185 10.11 -16.45 3.11
C CYS A 185 9.04 -17.39 3.68
N PHE A 186 7.84 -16.87 3.94
CA PHE A 186 6.67 -17.63 4.38
C PHE A 186 5.47 -17.31 3.49
N ARG A 187 4.65 -18.33 3.19
CA ARG A 187 3.38 -18.20 2.47
C ARG A 187 2.30 -18.97 3.22
N ALA A 188 1.06 -18.50 3.21
CA ALA A 188 -0.08 -19.30 3.66
C ALA A 188 -0.49 -20.30 2.58
N CYS A 189 -0.80 -21.53 2.99
CA CYS A 189 -1.46 -22.51 2.13
C CYS A 189 -2.81 -21.96 1.63
N PRO A 190 -3.11 -22.00 0.32
CA PRO A 190 -4.38 -21.49 -0.21
C PRO A 190 -5.60 -22.32 0.24
N GLN A 191 -5.39 -23.54 0.74
CA GLN A 191 -6.49 -24.42 1.17
C GLN A 191 -6.73 -24.38 2.69
N CYS A 192 -5.67 -24.36 3.51
CA CYS A 192 -5.81 -24.46 4.97
C CYS A 192 -5.13 -23.33 5.75
N HIS A 193 -4.57 -22.34 5.06
CA HIS A 193 -3.91 -21.15 5.63
C HIS A 193 -2.69 -21.40 6.53
N ALA A 194 -2.26 -22.64 6.71
CA ALA A 194 -1.02 -22.96 7.41
C ALA A 194 0.18 -22.24 6.77
N LEU A 195 1.05 -21.66 7.60
CA LEU A 195 2.29 -21.03 7.14
C LEU A 195 3.28 -22.08 6.65
N ILE A 196 3.74 -21.90 5.41
CA ILE A 196 4.67 -22.76 4.70
C ILE A 196 5.94 -21.95 4.43
N SER A 197 7.10 -22.53 4.74
CA SER A 197 8.39 -22.06 4.26
C SER A 197 8.88 -22.93 3.11
N HIS A 198 9.67 -22.34 2.21
CA HIS A 198 10.30 -23.06 1.11
C HIS A 198 11.73 -23.50 1.51
N THR A 199 12.16 -24.69 1.09
CA THR A 199 13.50 -25.23 1.37
C THR A 199 14.62 -24.63 0.51
N LEU A 200 14.25 -23.73 -0.41
CA LEU A 200 15.05 -23.03 -1.40
C LEU A 200 15.73 -23.94 -2.45
N ARG A 201 15.37 -25.22 -2.50
CA ARG A 201 15.86 -26.16 -3.52
C ARG A 201 14.98 -26.11 -4.77
N GLY A 202 15.34 -25.24 -5.72
CA GLY A 202 15.06 -25.29 -7.17
C GLY A 202 13.61 -25.33 -7.71
N CYS A 203 12.65 -25.95 -7.02
CA CYS A 203 11.30 -26.15 -7.51
C CYS A 203 10.35 -25.14 -6.88
N SER A 204 9.57 -24.42 -7.68
CA SER A 204 8.56 -23.49 -7.17
C SER A 204 7.30 -24.17 -6.64
N GLN A 205 7.17 -25.50 -6.75
CA GLN A 205 6.03 -26.25 -6.25
C GLN A 205 6.30 -26.73 -4.82
N VAL A 206 5.30 -26.60 -3.95
CA VAL A 206 5.34 -27.08 -2.58
C VAL A 206 4.10 -27.92 -2.28
N LYS A 207 4.24 -28.81 -1.30
CA LYS A 207 3.13 -29.57 -0.74
C LYS A 207 2.94 -29.13 0.72
N CYS A 208 1.73 -28.71 1.06
CA CYS A 208 1.39 -28.34 2.42
C CYS A 208 1.54 -29.56 3.35
N PRO A 209 2.34 -29.49 4.43
CA PRO A 209 2.48 -30.60 5.38
C PRO A 209 1.22 -30.83 6.22
N GLN A 210 0.32 -29.84 6.33
CA GLN A 210 -0.91 -29.93 7.12
C GLN A 210 -2.08 -30.57 6.36
N CYS A 211 -2.28 -30.21 5.08
CA CYS A 211 -3.44 -30.69 4.30
C CYS A 211 -3.07 -31.41 3.01
N ALA A 212 -1.78 -31.64 2.75
CA ALA A 212 -1.26 -32.25 1.52
C ALA A 212 -1.58 -31.51 0.20
N HIS A 213 -2.22 -30.34 0.24
CA HIS A 213 -2.48 -29.51 -0.93
C HIS A 213 -1.17 -29.11 -1.62
N ALA A 214 -1.09 -29.31 -2.93
CA ALA A 214 0.10 -29.04 -3.71
C ALA A 214 -0.13 -27.83 -4.63
N PHE A 215 0.73 -26.83 -4.52
CA PHE A 215 0.55 -25.52 -5.15
C PHE A 215 1.88 -24.87 -5.52
N CYS A 216 1.83 -23.87 -6.40
CA CYS A 216 2.99 -23.05 -6.73
C CYS A 216 3.23 -21.99 -5.65
N TYR A 217 4.41 -22.00 -5.04
CA TYR A 217 4.81 -21.05 -3.99
C TYR A 217 4.86 -19.59 -4.46
N ARG A 218 5.00 -19.37 -5.78
CA ARG A 218 5.05 -18.04 -6.40
C ARG A 218 3.66 -17.41 -6.52
N CYS A 219 2.70 -18.14 -7.09
CA CYS A 219 1.37 -17.62 -7.45
C CYS A 219 0.22 -18.18 -6.60
N LEU A 220 0.49 -19.13 -5.71
CA LEU A 220 -0.47 -19.83 -4.84
C LEU A 220 -1.57 -20.64 -5.56
N ARG A 221 -1.48 -20.81 -6.88
CA ARG A 221 -2.40 -21.66 -7.64
C ARG A 221 -2.07 -23.14 -7.47
N GLY A 222 -3.12 -23.96 -7.52
CA GLY A 222 -2.97 -25.41 -7.53
C GLY A 222 -2.17 -25.89 -8.74
N ILE A 223 -1.42 -26.98 -8.60
CA ILE A 223 -0.57 -27.50 -9.69
C ILE A 223 -1.38 -27.78 -10.97
N LYS A 224 -2.64 -28.19 -10.83
CA LYS A 224 -3.54 -28.50 -11.97
C LYS A 224 -3.94 -27.26 -12.78
N GLU A 225 -3.96 -26.08 -12.17
CA GLU A 225 -4.30 -24.83 -12.87
C GLU A 225 -3.12 -24.28 -13.68
N GLY A 226 -1.91 -24.79 -13.42
CA GLY A 226 -0.68 -24.27 -14.00
C GLY A 226 -0.24 -22.94 -13.38
N CYS A 227 1.02 -22.58 -13.64
CA CYS A 227 1.57 -21.29 -13.23
C CYS A 227 1.43 -20.29 -14.38
N LEU A 228 0.69 -19.21 -14.16
CA LEU A 228 0.55 -18.12 -15.14
C LEU A 228 1.77 -17.18 -15.17
N LEU A 229 2.76 -17.40 -14.31
CA LEU A 229 3.95 -16.56 -14.27
C LEU A 229 4.99 -17.08 -15.27
N PRO A 230 5.56 -16.21 -16.12
CA PRO A 230 6.65 -16.58 -17.00
C PRO A 230 7.77 -17.28 -16.22
N GLN A 231 8.39 -18.30 -16.82
CA GLN A 231 9.62 -18.88 -16.29
C GLN A 231 10.72 -17.82 -16.41
N LEU A 232 11.53 -17.64 -15.36
CA LEU A 232 12.80 -16.94 -15.51
C LEU A 232 13.66 -17.80 -16.45
N GLN A 233 13.75 -17.44 -17.72
CA GLN A 233 14.72 -18.07 -18.61
C GLN A 233 16.10 -17.55 -18.21
N PRO A 234 17.07 -18.44 -17.91
CA PRO A 234 18.45 -18.00 -17.79
C PRO A 234 18.88 -17.43 -19.15
N LEU A 235 19.47 -16.23 -19.16
CA LEU A 235 20.10 -15.66 -20.34
C LEU A 235 21.31 -16.51 -20.74
N GLY A 236 21.02 -17.58 -21.48
CA GLY A 236 22.01 -18.45 -22.13
C GLY A 236 21.99 -18.22 -23.63
N GLY A 237 22.83 -17.30 -24.11
CA GLY A 237 23.45 -17.35 -25.44
C GLY A 237 22.62 -16.92 -26.66
N SER A 238 22.71 -15.65 -27.04
CA SER A 238 23.39 -15.19 -28.27
C SER A 238 23.13 -13.70 -28.47
N VAL A 239 24.13 -12.99 -28.96
CA VAL A 239 24.12 -11.54 -29.17
C VAL A 239 23.09 -11.21 -30.26
N GLY A 240 21.90 -10.82 -29.82
CA GLY A 240 20.83 -10.29 -30.66
C GLY A 240 19.91 -9.46 -29.76
N ASN A 241 20.14 -8.16 -29.77
CA ASN A 241 19.54 -7.12 -28.93
C ASN A 241 18.06 -7.40 -28.57
N PRO A 242 17.73 -7.82 -27.33
CA PRO A 242 16.34 -7.89 -26.90
C PRO A 242 15.91 -6.52 -26.39
N ASP A 243 14.77 -6.04 -26.90
CA ASP A 243 14.11 -4.82 -26.45
C ASP A 243 14.02 -4.75 -24.91
N ILE A 244 14.81 -3.85 -24.32
CA ILE A 244 14.87 -3.56 -22.87
C ILE A 244 13.48 -3.28 -22.28
N GLY A 245 12.53 -2.81 -23.10
CA GLY A 245 11.14 -2.57 -22.71
C GLY A 245 10.36 -3.84 -22.35
N ILE A 246 10.59 -4.96 -23.03
CA ILE A 246 9.87 -6.23 -22.80
C ILE A 246 10.39 -6.91 -21.53
N LEU A 247 11.70 -6.85 -21.29
CA LEU A 247 12.35 -7.42 -20.11
C LEU A 247 11.88 -6.75 -18.81
N MET A 248 11.70 -5.42 -18.85
CA MET A 248 11.16 -4.65 -17.74
C MET A 248 9.68 -5.03 -17.49
N MET A 249 8.79 -5.02 -18.48
CA MET A 249 7.38 -5.34 -18.24
C MET A 249 7.13 -6.73 -17.61
N GLY A 250 7.89 -7.76 -18.03
CA GLY A 250 7.83 -9.10 -17.42
C GLY A 250 8.35 -9.14 -15.98
N TYR A 251 9.43 -8.42 -15.68
CA TYR A 251 10.02 -8.33 -14.34
C TYR A 251 9.13 -7.54 -13.36
N TRP A 252 8.51 -6.46 -13.82
CA TRP A 252 7.58 -5.65 -13.02
C TRP A 252 6.25 -6.40 -12.75
N GLY A 253 5.74 -7.19 -13.71
CA GLY A 253 4.57 -8.07 -13.52
C GLY A 253 4.83 -9.23 -12.55
N TYR A 254 6.02 -9.85 -12.64
CA TYR A 254 6.52 -10.87 -11.71
C TYR A 254 6.57 -10.33 -10.28
N ASN A 255 7.14 -9.14 -10.07
CA ASN A 255 7.23 -8.50 -8.75
C ASN A 255 5.85 -8.08 -8.21
N ARG A 256 4.95 -7.53 -9.03
CA ARG A 256 3.58 -7.15 -8.59
C ARG A 256 2.76 -8.35 -8.12
N CYS A 257 2.82 -9.50 -8.79
CA CYS A 257 2.07 -10.69 -8.38
C CYS A 257 2.64 -11.34 -7.10
N ILE A 258 3.97 -11.32 -6.95
CA ILE A 258 4.65 -11.81 -5.74
C ILE A 258 4.25 -10.99 -4.50
N ILE A 259 4.13 -9.67 -4.67
CA ILE A 259 3.66 -8.72 -3.66
C ILE A 259 2.14 -8.84 -3.44
N ALA A 260 1.33 -9.00 -4.48
CA ALA A 260 -0.13 -9.15 -4.38
C ALA A 260 -0.55 -10.40 -3.61
N ALA A 261 0.21 -11.50 -3.71
CA ALA A 261 -0.03 -12.69 -2.90
C ALA A 261 0.30 -12.52 -1.40
N ARG A 262 0.94 -11.40 -0.98
CA ARG A 262 1.00 -10.99 0.44
C ARG A 262 -0.34 -10.43 0.92
N GLN A 263 -1.16 -9.91 0.00
CA GLN A 263 -2.46 -9.30 0.26
C GLN A 263 -3.63 -10.27 0.04
N GLY A 264 -3.52 -11.26 -0.86
CA GLY A 264 -4.62 -12.18 -1.21
C GLY A 264 -5.22 -13.01 -0.06
N VAL A 265 -4.53 -13.15 1.08
CA VAL A 265 -5.10 -13.77 2.29
C VAL A 265 -6.23 -12.92 2.89
N THR A 266 -6.28 -11.62 2.60
CA THR A 266 -7.34 -10.72 3.08
C THR A 266 -8.64 -10.84 2.27
N GLU A 267 -8.59 -11.19 0.99
CA GLU A 267 -9.78 -11.27 0.13
C GLU A 267 -10.51 -12.62 0.24
N ALA A 268 -9.79 -13.72 0.49
CA ALA A 268 -10.41 -15.04 0.74
C ALA A 268 -11.35 -15.03 1.96
N ASN A 269 -11.13 -14.10 2.91
CA ASN A 269 -11.97 -13.91 4.09
C ASN A 269 -13.25 -13.07 3.84
N GLN A 270 -13.55 -12.67 2.60
CA GLN A 270 -14.81 -12.00 2.25
C GLN A 270 -15.81 -12.90 1.49
N VAL A 271 -15.43 -14.12 1.10
CA VAL A 271 -16.30 -15.00 0.27
C VAL A 271 -17.00 -16.09 1.08
N HIS A 272 -16.71 -16.21 2.38
CA HIS A 272 -17.40 -17.14 3.29
C HIS A 272 -17.78 -16.48 4.62
N MET A 273 -18.60 -15.43 4.59
CA MET A 273 -19.58 -15.08 5.63
C MET A 273 -20.74 -14.29 5.03
#